data_AF-A0A0M4T7W0-F1
#
_entry.id   AF-A0A0M4T7W0-F1
#
_cell.length_a   1.000
_cell.length_b   1.000
_cell.length_c   1.000
_cell.angle_alpha   90.00
_cell.angle_beta   90.00
_cell.angle_gamma   90.00
#
_symmetry.space_group_name_H-M   'P 1'
#
loop_
_entity.id
_entity.type
_entity.pdbx_description
1 polymer ?
#
loop_
_entity_poly.entity_id
_entity_poly.type
_entity_poly.pdbx_seq_one_letter_code
_entity_poly.pdbx_strand_id
1 'polypeptide(L)'
;MPVQKSHYEASLAEYSNHQAAIALLKQHRPYLEMIPSLRRPDESVITIPLPIVRLRKTVSEVPQAICLPCDVAILMCDPEWKIKTGAEILIFIHRPHEDFSDLLGRWRQTQIFLDQDYEWLMPPRHSHILSEGANTIYPLFVVFSETSERIQRGLIGAELPFVMQTSYLLLEEERREEEGLEARD
;
A
#
# COMPACT_ATOMS: atom_id res chain seq x y z
N MET A 1 6.70 8.65 20.65
CA MET A 1 5.24 8.89 20.80
C MET A 1 4.52 7.94 19.86
N PRO A 2 3.26 7.54 20.12
CA PRO A 2 2.53 6.73 19.14
C PRO A 2 2.35 7.52 17.84
N VAL A 3 2.31 6.81 16.70
CA VAL A 3 2.02 7.42 15.40
C VAL A 3 0.67 8.14 15.47
N GLN A 4 0.62 9.36 14.95
CA GLN A 4 -0.60 10.15 14.94
C GLN A 4 -1.58 9.60 13.89
N LYS A 5 -2.89 9.64 14.20
CA LYS A 5 -3.92 9.22 13.24
C LYS A 5 -3.87 10.05 11.95
N SER A 6 -3.56 11.34 12.05
CA SER A 6 -3.36 12.24 10.91
C SER A 6 -2.30 11.70 9.94
N HIS A 7 -1.18 11.17 10.43
CA HIS A 7 -0.10 10.65 9.58
C HIS A 7 -0.55 9.42 8.78
N TYR A 8 -1.28 8.51 9.44
CA TYR A 8 -1.87 7.34 8.79
C TYR A 8 -2.89 7.75 7.71
N GLU A 9 -3.84 8.62 8.05
CA GLU A 9 -4.89 9.06 7.11
C GLU A 9 -4.29 9.85 5.92
N ALA A 10 -3.30 10.70 6.17
CA ALA A 10 -2.59 11.44 5.13
C ALA A 10 -1.87 10.48 4.16
N SER A 11 -1.17 9.48 4.69
CA SER A 11 -0.48 8.47 3.87
C SER A 11 -1.47 7.61 3.08
N LEU A 12 -2.59 7.20 3.68
CA LEU A 12 -3.63 6.44 2.98
C LEU A 12 -4.23 7.25 1.83
N ALA A 13 -4.55 8.53 2.08
CA ALA A 13 -5.05 9.44 1.06
C ALA A 13 -4.02 9.70 -0.05
N GLU A 14 -2.75 9.90 0.32
CA GLU A 14 -1.65 10.10 -0.61
C GLU A 14 -1.46 8.89 -1.52
N TYR A 15 -1.27 7.69 -0.99
CA TYR A 15 -1.03 6.48 -1.79
C TYR A 15 -2.27 5.93 -2.51
N SER A 16 -3.46 6.47 -2.24
CA SER A 16 -4.62 6.24 -3.09
C SER A 16 -4.42 6.83 -4.49
N ASN A 17 -3.54 7.83 -4.65
CA ASN A 17 -3.15 8.40 -5.93
C ASN A 17 -1.99 7.60 -6.57
N HIS A 18 -2.14 7.26 -7.85
CA HIS A 18 -1.13 6.50 -8.61
C HIS A 18 0.23 7.20 -8.67
N GLN A 19 0.29 8.53 -8.82
CA GLN A 19 1.55 9.27 -8.89
C GLN A 19 2.32 9.19 -7.58
N ALA A 20 1.61 9.32 -6.45
CA ALA A 20 2.20 9.20 -5.13
C ALA A 20 2.58 7.75 -4.80
N ALA A 21 1.79 6.76 -5.23
CA ALA A 21 2.16 5.35 -5.13
C ALA A 21 3.43 5.05 -5.95
N ILE A 22 3.58 5.58 -7.16
CA ILE A 22 4.82 5.47 -7.94
C ILE A 22 5.98 6.16 -7.20
N ALA A 23 5.75 7.34 -6.61
CA ALA A 23 6.76 8.03 -5.80
C ALA A 23 7.19 7.21 -4.58
N LEU A 24 6.26 6.50 -3.93
CA LEU A 24 6.55 5.54 -2.87
C LEU A 24 7.46 4.41 -3.39
N LEU A 25 7.12 3.81 -4.53
CA LEU A 25 7.92 2.73 -5.13
C LEU A 25 9.32 3.18 -5.51
N LYS A 26 9.54 4.46 -5.86
CA LYS A 26 10.89 5.00 -6.11
C LYS A 26 11.80 4.91 -4.88
N GLN A 27 11.24 4.89 -3.67
CA GLN A 27 12.01 4.70 -2.44
C GLN A 27 12.42 3.22 -2.25
N HIS A 28 11.79 2.28 -2.95
CA HIS A 28 12.12 0.86 -2.95
C HIS A 28 12.35 0.35 -4.38
N ARG A 29 13.57 0.56 -4.88
CA ARG A 29 13.98 0.26 -6.26
C ARG A 29 13.55 -1.13 -6.78
N PRO A 30 13.69 -2.25 -6.02
CA PRO A 30 13.29 -3.57 -6.52
C PRO A 30 11.81 -3.63 -6.93
N TYR A 31 10.94 -2.86 -6.27
CA TYR A 31 9.51 -2.81 -6.61
C TYR A 31 9.21 -1.84 -7.74
N LEU A 32 9.96 -0.73 -7.84
CA LEU A 32 9.86 0.18 -9.00
C LEU A 32 10.16 -0.56 -10.31
N GLU A 33 11.14 -1.45 -10.30
CA GLU A 33 11.56 -2.24 -11.47
C GLU A 33 10.50 -3.27 -11.92
N MET A 34 9.46 -3.52 -11.12
CA MET A 34 8.32 -4.36 -11.49
C MET A 34 7.28 -3.62 -12.34
N ILE A 35 7.34 -2.29 -12.45
CA ILE A 35 6.38 -1.51 -13.25
C ILE A 35 6.58 -1.85 -14.74
N PRO A 36 5.55 -2.36 -15.44
CA PRO A 36 5.69 -2.83 -16.82
C PRO A 36 6.20 -1.78 -17.80
N SER A 37 5.82 -0.50 -17.61
CA SER A 37 6.30 0.60 -18.45
C SER A 37 6.55 1.88 -17.65
N LEU A 38 7.83 2.21 -17.48
CA LEU A 38 8.25 3.49 -16.90
C LEU A 38 8.01 4.70 -17.82
N ARG A 39 7.69 4.47 -19.11
CA ARG A 39 7.32 5.54 -20.05
C ARG A 39 5.89 6.01 -19.84
N ARG A 40 5.01 5.13 -19.34
CA ARG A 40 3.60 5.41 -19.05
C ARG A 40 3.24 4.83 -17.68
N PRO A 41 3.87 5.30 -16.60
CA PRO A 41 3.73 4.69 -15.29
C PRO A 41 2.31 4.87 -14.73
N ASP A 42 1.66 6.00 -15.05
CA ASP A 42 0.28 6.31 -14.67
C ASP A 42 -0.75 5.34 -15.28
N GLU A 43 -0.42 4.73 -16.42
CA GLU A 43 -1.23 3.69 -17.07
C GLU A 43 -0.79 2.28 -16.68
N SER A 44 0.37 2.15 -16.04
CA SER A 44 0.98 0.87 -15.67
C SER A 44 0.71 0.48 -14.22
N VAL A 45 0.06 1.35 -13.44
CA VAL A 45 -0.18 1.17 -12.01
C VAL A 45 -1.63 1.51 -11.67
N ILE A 46 -2.30 0.60 -10.99
CA ILE A 46 -3.65 0.81 -10.46
C ILE A 46 -3.58 0.73 -8.95
N THR A 47 -3.94 1.83 -8.28
CA THR A 47 -4.08 1.89 -6.82
C THR A 47 -5.51 1.57 -6.42
N ILE A 48 -5.68 0.67 -5.45
CA ILE A 48 -6.96 0.32 -4.85
C ILE A 48 -6.83 0.51 -3.33
N PRO A 49 -7.33 1.62 -2.77
CA PRO A 49 -7.35 1.80 -1.32
C PRO A 49 -8.38 0.89 -0.67
N LEU A 50 -8.08 0.42 0.54
CA LEU A 50 -8.90 -0.49 1.34
C LEU A 50 -9.47 -1.63 0.50
N PRO A 51 -8.59 -2.44 -0.12
CA PRO A 51 -8.96 -3.17 -1.31
C PRO A 51 -9.83 -4.40 -0.96
N ILE A 52 -10.81 -4.65 -1.82
CA ILE A 52 -11.78 -5.72 -1.66
C ILE A 52 -11.51 -6.78 -2.73
N VAL A 53 -11.54 -8.04 -2.31
CA VAL A 53 -11.45 -9.19 -3.22
C VAL A 53 -12.69 -10.06 -3.09
N ARG A 54 -13.07 -10.72 -4.19
CA ARG A 54 -14.03 -11.82 -4.19
C ARG A 54 -13.26 -13.12 -4.17
N LEU A 55 -13.48 -13.93 -3.15
CA LEU A 55 -12.88 -15.26 -3.04
C LEU A 55 -13.69 -16.25 -3.87
N ARG A 56 -13.03 -17.01 -4.75
CA ARG A 56 -13.64 -18.11 -5.50
C ARG A 56 -13.55 -19.36 -4.64
N LYS A 57 -14.66 -19.74 -4.01
CA LYS A 57 -14.76 -21.03 -3.30
C LYS A 57 -15.12 -22.15 -4.26
N THR A 58 -14.61 -23.35 -3.98
CA THR A 58 -14.91 -24.54 -4.76
C THR A 58 -16.36 -25.00 -4.60
N VAL A 59 -17.06 -25.11 -5.73
CA VAL A 59 -18.24 -25.93 -6.07
C VAL A 59 -19.58 -25.69 -5.33
N SER A 60 -19.68 -25.09 -4.14
CA SER A 60 -21.00 -25.04 -3.46
C SER A 60 -21.33 -23.86 -2.54
N GLU A 61 -20.52 -22.80 -2.52
CA GLU A 61 -20.79 -21.60 -1.71
C GLU A 61 -20.83 -20.31 -2.53
N VAL A 62 -21.65 -19.35 -2.09
CA VAL A 62 -21.78 -18.03 -2.73
C VAL A 62 -20.43 -17.30 -2.65
N PRO A 63 -19.94 -16.70 -3.75
CA PRO A 63 -18.71 -15.90 -3.74
C PRO A 63 -18.78 -14.82 -2.65
N GLN A 64 -17.79 -14.81 -1.76
CA GLN A 64 -17.75 -13.87 -0.64
C GLN A 64 -16.77 -12.75 -0.96
N ALA A 65 -17.26 -11.50 -0.93
CA ALA A 65 -16.42 -10.33 -0.98
C ALA A 65 -15.86 -10.04 0.42
N ILE A 66 -14.55 -9.87 0.53
CA ILE A 66 -13.85 -9.53 1.77
C ILE A 66 -12.95 -8.32 1.55
N CYS A 67 -12.87 -7.45 2.55
CA CYS A 67 -11.85 -6.40 2.58
C CYS A 67 -10.55 -7.01 3.10
N LEU A 68 -9.46 -6.85 2.34
CA LEU A 68 -8.16 -7.33 2.78
C LEU A 68 -7.61 -6.45 3.91
N PRO A 69 -6.90 -7.02 4.89
CA PRO A 69 -6.29 -6.26 5.96
C PRO A 69 -5.03 -5.49 5.54
N CYS A 70 -4.89 -5.11 4.27
CA CYS A 70 -3.90 -4.14 3.80
C CYS A 70 -4.56 -2.77 3.53
N ASP A 71 -3.75 -1.72 3.41
CA ASP A 71 -4.26 -0.35 3.30
C ASP A 71 -4.44 0.08 1.83
N VAL A 72 -3.50 -0.30 0.96
CA VAL A 72 -3.58 -0.04 -0.49
C VAL A 72 -3.03 -1.25 -1.26
N ALA A 73 -3.73 -1.68 -2.31
CA ALA A 73 -3.18 -2.59 -3.31
C ALA A 73 -2.69 -1.80 -4.52
N ILE A 74 -1.50 -2.13 -5.01
CA ILE A 74 -0.91 -1.62 -6.24
C ILE A 74 -0.87 -2.78 -7.23
N LEU A 75 -1.72 -2.71 -8.25
CA LEU A 75 -1.75 -3.69 -9.33
C LEU A 75 -0.95 -3.17 -10.52
N MET A 76 0.00 -3.99 -10.97
CA MET A 76 0.79 -3.70 -12.15
C MET A 76 -0.03 -4.01 -13.40
N CYS A 77 -0.07 -3.08 -14.35
CA CYS A 77 -0.85 -3.17 -15.57
C CYS A 77 0.06 -2.96 -16.79
N ASP A 78 -0.15 -3.73 -17.85
CA ASP A 78 0.44 -3.45 -19.14
C ASP A 78 -0.38 -2.36 -19.84
N PRO A 79 0.19 -1.19 -20.16
CA PRO A 79 -0.58 -0.07 -20.71
C PRO A 79 -0.91 -0.21 -22.20
N GLU A 80 -0.27 -1.12 -22.93
CA GLU A 80 -0.63 -1.47 -24.31
C GLU A 80 -1.84 -2.41 -24.32
N TRP A 81 -1.83 -3.44 -23.48
CA TRP A 81 -2.83 -4.52 -23.50
C TRP A 81 -3.98 -4.31 -22.51
N LYS A 82 -3.84 -3.37 -21.55
CA LYS A 82 -4.79 -3.11 -20.46
C LYS A 82 -5.12 -4.35 -19.66
N ILE A 83 -4.12 -5.20 -19.46
CA ILE A 83 -4.20 -6.40 -18.63
C ILE A 83 -3.35 -6.23 -17.40
N LYS A 84 -3.84 -6.78 -16.29
CA LYS A 84 -3.06 -6.93 -15.09
C LYS A 84 -1.86 -7.87 -15.36
N THR A 85 -0.71 -7.51 -14.84
CA THR A 85 0.51 -8.32 -14.86
C THR A 85 0.68 -9.06 -13.53
N GLY A 86 1.56 -10.07 -13.49
CA GLY A 86 1.59 -11.04 -12.40
C GLY A 86 2.02 -10.53 -11.02
N ALA A 87 2.64 -9.35 -10.93
CA ALA A 87 3.12 -8.79 -9.66
C ALA A 87 2.10 -7.83 -9.03
N GLU A 88 1.83 -8.02 -7.75
CA GLU A 88 1.01 -7.13 -6.93
C GLU A 88 1.80 -6.67 -5.72
N ILE A 89 1.67 -5.39 -5.36
CA ILE A 89 2.28 -4.85 -4.15
C ILE A 89 1.19 -4.42 -3.19
N LEU A 90 1.22 -4.94 -1.97
CA LEU A 90 0.26 -4.62 -0.92
C LEU A 90 0.92 -3.74 0.13
N ILE A 91 0.38 -2.54 0.31
CA ILE A 91 0.90 -1.52 1.22
C ILE A 91 0.27 -1.71 2.60
N PHE A 92 1.13 -1.72 3.62
CA PHE A 92 0.77 -1.77 5.03
C PHE A 92 1.32 -0.53 5.73
N ILE A 93 0.46 0.45 5.99
CA ILE A 93 0.79 1.69 6.67
C ILE A 93 0.64 1.44 8.17
N HIS A 94 1.67 1.77 8.94
CA HIS A 94 1.65 1.64 10.40
C HIS A 94 0.52 2.49 11.01
N ARG A 95 -0.39 1.86 11.74
CA ARG A 95 -1.55 2.52 12.36
C ARG A 95 -1.23 3.03 13.78
N PRO A 96 -1.98 4.02 14.28
CA PRO A 96 -1.84 4.45 15.68
C PRO A 96 -2.06 3.28 16.65
N HIS A 97 -1.18 3.17 17.65
CA HIS A 97 -1.22 2.12 18.68
C HIS A 97 -1.10 0.68 18.18
N GLU A 98 -0.66 0.50 16.93
CA GLU A 98 -0.39 -0.82 16.36
C GLU A 98 0.99 -1.30 16.82
N ASP A 99 1.08 -2.53 17.34
CA ASP A 99 2.37 -3.15 17.65
C ASP A 99 2.88 -3.97 16.46
N PHE A 100 4.13 -4.44 16.53
CA PHE A 100 4.74 -5.24 15.45
C PHE A 100 3.92 -6.48 15.10
N SER A 101 3.36 -7.17 16.09
CA SER A 101 2.53 -8.37 15.87
C SER A 101 1.25 -8.04 15.13
N ASP A 102 0.66 -6.87 15.37
CA ASP A 102 -0.57 -6.44 14.73
C ASP A 102 -0.30 -6.10 13.25
N LEU A 103 0.75 -5.31 12.99
CA LEU A 103 1.19 -4.94 11.65
C LEU A 103 1.56 -6.17 10.81
N LEU A 104 2.32 -7.10 11.40
CA LEU A 104 2.68 -8.35 10.72
C LEU A 104 1.48 -9.29 10.58
N GLY A 105 0.59 -9.32 11.57
CA GLY A 105 -0.64 -10.11 11.57
C GLY A 105 -1.55 -9.74 10.39
N ARG A 106 -1.65 -8.45 10.07
CA ARG A 106 -2.34 -7.97 8.87
C ARG A 106 -1.76 -8.56 7.59
N TRP A 107 -0.44 -8.55 7.45
CA TRP A 107 0.22 -9.18 6.30
C TRP A 107 -0.09 -10.68 6.23
N ARG A 108 0.07 -11.42 7.35
CA ARG A 108 -0.20 -12.86 7.38
C ARG A 108 -1.66 -13.19 7.05
N GLN A 109 -2.60 -12.41 7.56
CA GLN A 109 -4.02 -12.61 7.28
C GLN A 109 -4.35 -12.33 5.81
N THR A 110 -3.74 -11.30 5.21
CA THR A 110 -3.84 -11.05 3.77
C THR A 110 -3.30 -12.23 2.96
N GLN A 111 -2.14 -12.78 3.34
CA GLN A 111 -1.60 -13.97 2.67
C GLN A 111 -2.57 -15.16 2.74
N ILE A 112 -3.17 -15.42 3.90
CA ILE A 112 -4.16 -16.51 4.07
C ILE A 112 -5.36 -16.29 3.15
N PHE A 113 -5.85 -15.05 3.02
CA PHE A 113 -6.98 -14.76 2.16
C PHE A 113 -6.66 -14.94 0.67
N LEU A 114 -5.44 -14.58 0.26
CA LEU A 114 -5.00 -14.63 -1.14
C LEU A 114 -4.32 -15.94 -1.55
N ASP A 115 -4.24 -16.93 -0.64
CA ASP A 115 -3.74 -18.28 -0.92
C ASP A 115 -4.72 -19.11 -1.78
N GLN A 116 -5.97 -18.66 -1.90
CA GLN A 116 -6.99 -19.25 -2.77
C GLN A 116 -7.26 -18.35 -3.97
N ASP A 117 -7.94 -18.86 -4.99
CA ASP A 117 -8.34 -18.04 -6.14
C ASP A 117 -9.18 -16.84 -5.72
N TYR A 118 -8.79 -15.65 -6.18
CA TYR A 118 -9.47 -14.41 -5.89
C TYR A 118 -9.55 -13.50 -7.11
N GLU A 119 -10.49 -12.58 -7.06
CA GLU A 119 -10.67 -11.54 -8.07
C GLU A 119 -10.79 -10.17 -7.38
N TRP A 120 -10.07 -9.17 -7.90
CA TRP A 120 -10.16 -7.81 -7.37
C TRP A 120 -11.51 -7.17 -7.69
N LEU A 121 -12.10 -6.51 -6.70
CA LEU A 121 -13.21 -5.60 -6.96
C LEU A 121 -12.65 -4.29 -7.55
N MET A 122 -12.54 -4.25 -8.88
CA MET A 122 -11.89 -3.14 -9.57
C MET A 122 -12.63 -1.81 -9.40
N PRO A 123 -11.91 -0.68 -9.24
CA PRO A 123 -12.49 0.65 -9.30
C PRO A 123 -13.23 0.86 -10.64
N PRO A 124 -14.30 1.68 -10.69
CA PRO A 124 -15.12 1.84 -11.90
C PRO A 124 -14.32 2.17 -13.17
N ARG A 125 -13.28 3.00 -13.04
CA ARG A 125 -12.40 3.40 -14.16
C ARG A 125 -11.63 2.23 -14.78
N HIS A 126 -11.41 1.16 -14.01
CA HIS A 126 -10.63 -0.02 -14.37
C HIS A 126 -11.48 -1.30 -14.41
N SER A 127 -12.81 -1.16 -14.42
CA SER A 127 -13.76 -2.30 -14.41
C SER A 127 -13.64 -3.24 -15.60
N HIS A 128 -13.03 -2.78 -16.70
CA HIS A 128 -12.78 -3.56 -17.91
C HIS A 128 -11.52 -4.42 -17.85
N ILE A 129 -10.71 -4.29 -16.80
CA ILE A 129 -9.46 -5.03 -16.63
C ILE A 129 -9.74 -6.34 -15.91
N LEU A 130 -9.37 -7.45 -16.54
CA LEU A 130 -9.44 -8.77 -15.92
C LEU A 130 -8.39 -8.85 -14.80
N SER A 131 -8.86 -9.12 -13.58
CA SER A 131 -8.08 -8.93 -12.35
C SER A 131 -8.16 -10.13 -11.40
N GLU A 132 -8.10 -11.33 -11.97
CA GLU A 132 -7.93 -12.57 -11.22
C GLU A 132 -6.50 -12.63 -10.67
N GLY A 133 -6.32 -13.13 -9.44
CA GLY A 133 -5.10 -13.59 -8.75
C GLY A 133 -3.72 -12.98 -9.09
N ALA A 134 -2.81 -12.84 -8.12
CA ALA A 134 -1.42 -12.57 -8.47
C ALA A 134 -0.69 -13.84 -8.87
N ASN A 135 0.34 -13.71 -9.71
CA ASN A 135 1.41 -14.72 -9.73
C ASN A 135 2.31 -14.58 -8.49
N THR A 136 2.53 -13.35 -8.03
CA THR A 136 3.35 -13.07 -6.84
C THR A 136 2.88 -11.80 -6.13
N ILE A 137 2.73 -11.91 -4.81
CA ILE A 137 2.26 -10.83 -3.93
C ILE A 137 3.43 -10.36 -3.07
N TYR A 138 3.69 -9.06 -3.08
CA TYR A 138 4.79 -8.42 -2.40
C TYR A 138 4.28 -7.45 -1.33
N PRO A 139 4.67 -7.57 -0.05
CA PRO A 139 4.32 -6.57 0.95
C PRO A 139 5.25 -5.37 0.84
N LEU A 140 4.76 -4.16 1.13
CA LEU A 140 5.58 -2.99 1.44
C LEU A 140 5.04 -2.31 2.69
N PHE A 141 5.87 -2.17 3.72
CA PHE A 141 5.46 -1.53 4.96
C PHE A 141 5.83 -0.04 4.93
N VAL A 142 4.89 0.83 5.27
CA VAL A 142 5.14 2.27 5.44
C VAL A 142 5.18 2.56 6.93
N VAL A 143 6.35 2.99 7.40
CA VAL A 143 6.57 3.39 8.79
C VAL A 143 6.85 4.88 8.86
N PHE A 144 6.71 5.46 10.05
CA PHE A 144 6.94 6.87 10.34
C PHE A 144 8.15 7.07 11.25
N SER A 145 8.66 8.29 11.35
CA SER A 145 9.74 8.64 12.28
C SER A 145 9.40 8.32 13.74
N GLU A 146 8.12 8.39 14.12
CA GLU A 146 7.66 8.05 15.47
C GLU A 146 7.46 6.54 15.68
N THR A 147 7.61 5.73 14.62
CA THR A 147 7.47 4.28 14.71
C THR A 147 8.55 3.70 15.60
N SER A 148 8.14 2.92 16.60
CA SER A 148 9.08 2.36 17.58
C SER A 148 10.18 1.55 16.92
N GLU A 149 11.41 1.64 17.46
CA GLU A 149 12.55 0.84 16.99
C GLU A 149 12.26 -0.67 17.01
N ARG A 150 11.37 -1.12 17.91
CA ARG A 150 10.97 -2.53 17.99
C ARG A 150 10.28 -2.99 16.71
N ILE A 151 9.38 -2.19 16.14
CA ILE A 151 8.70 -2.51 14.88
C ILE A 151 9.71 -2.52 13.74
N GLN A 152 10.58 -1.51 13.66
CA GLN A 152 11.60 -1.44 12.62
C GLN A 152 12.56 -2.63 12.67
N ARG A 153 13.05 -2.98 13.86
CA ARG A 153 13.89 -4.18 14.08
C ARG A 153 13.15 -5.48 13.74
N GLY A 154 11.86 -5.56 14.02
CA GLY A 154 11.02 -6.70 13.65
C GLY A 154 10.91 -6.87 12.14
N LEU A 155 10.68 -5.78 11.41
CA LEU A 155 10.63 -5.79 9.94
C LEU A 155 11.98 -6.17 9.33
N ILE A 156 13.09 -5.60 9.82
CA ILE A 156 14.45 -5.97 9.41
C ILE A 156 14.71 -7.46 9.67
N GLY A 157 14.43 -7.94 10.88
CA GLY A 157 14.68 -9.33 11.28
C GLY A 157 13.79 -10.35 10.55
N ALA A 158 12.66 -9.92 10.00
CA ALA A 158 11.77 -10.73 9.17
C ALA A 158 12.06 -10.59 7.66
N GLU A 159 13.09 -9.81 7.28
CA GLU A 159 13.44 -9.49 5.89
C GLU A 159 12.27 -8.88 5.10
N LEU A 160 11.43 -8.09 5.79
CA LEU A 160 10.27 -7.43 5.19
C LEU A 160 10.62 -6.00 4.77
N PRO A 161 10.36 -5.62 3.51
CA PRO A 161 10.74 -4.31 3.01
C PRO A 161 9.83 -3.24 3.58
N PHE A 162 10.44 -2.16 4.03
CA PHE A 162 9.73 -1.00 4.52
C PHE A 162 10.38 0.28 4.04
N VAL A 163 9.58 1.33 4.01
CA VAL A 163 9.98 2.70 3.67
C VAL A 163 9.56 3.60 4.82
N MET A 164 10.42 4.55 5.16
CA MET A 164 10.15 5.53 6.20
C MET A 164 9.54 6.76 5.54
N GLN A 165 8.28 7.05 5.85
CA GLN A 165 7.60 8.23 5.38
C GLN A 165 8.13 9.45 6.14
N THR A 166 9.02 10.18 5.47
CA THR A 166 9.32 11.58 5.81
C THR A 166 8.27 12.43 5.10
N SER A 167 7.13 12.67 5.74
CA SER A 167 6.07 13.48 5.14
C SER A 167 6.62 14.87 4.76
N TYR A 168 6.62 15.19 3.47
CA TYR A 168 6.86 16.57 3.02
C TYR A 168 5.84 17.55 3.59
N LEU A 169 4.63 17.07 3.88
CA LEU A 169 3.57 17.84 4.54
C LEU A 169 3.90 18.17 6.01
N LEU A 170 4.61 17.30 6.73
CA LEU A 170 5.08 17.61 8.09
C LEU A 170 6.14 18.71 8.04
N LEU A 171 7.03 18.68 7.06
CA LEU A 171 7.99 19.76 6.83
C LEU A 171 7.32 21.08 6.39
N GLU A 172 6.14 21.06 5.80
CA GLU A 172 5.37 22.28 5.46
C GLU A 172 4.54 22.79 6.64
N GLU A 173 3.96 21.90 7.45
CA GLU A 173 3.26 22.26 8.69
C GLU A 173 4.23 22.80 9.76
N GLU A 174 5.37 22.13 9.98
CA GLU A 174 6.45 22.60 10.85
C GLU A 174 7.00 23.97 10.39
N ARG A 175 7.24 24.15 9.08
CA ARG A 175 7.65 25.45 8.54
C ARG A 175 6.61 26.55 8.73
N ARG A 176 5.32 26.25 8.56
CA ARG A 176 4.24 27.22 8.77
C ARG A 176 4.09 27.61 10.25
N GLU A 177 4.36 26.68 11.17
CA GLU A 177 4.36 26.95 12.60
C GLU A 177 5.58 27.80 13.01
N GLU A 178 6.77 27.54 12.48
CA GLU A 178 7.98 28.33 12.70
C GLU A 178 7.85 29.77 12.15
N GLU A 179 7.36 29.94 10.92
CA GLU A 179 7.13 31.26 10.30
C GLU A 179 6.05 32.09 11.03
N GLY A 180 5.08 31.44 11.67
CA GLY A 180 4.04 32.10 12.47
C GLY A 180 4.50 32.56 13.85
N LEU A 181 5.57 31.96 14.38
CA LEU A 181 6.22 32.34 15.64
C LEU A 181 7.19 33.51 15.45
N GLU A 182 7.96 33.52 14.35
CA GLU A 182 8.87 34.63 14.03
C GLU A 182 8.16 35.95 13.67
N ALA A 183 6.90 35.89 13.19
CA ALA A 183 6.11 37.09 12.87
C ALA A 183 5.46 37.77 14.10
N ARG A 184 5.67 37.24 15.30
CA ARG A 184 5.07 37.72 16.57
C ARG A 184 6.08 38.33 17.56
N ASP A 185 7.36 38.37 17.21
CA ASP A 185 8.42 39.08 17.92
C ASP A 185 8.85 40.36 17.17
#